data_AF-A0A1F6EW68-F1
#
_entry.id   AF-A0A1F6EW68-F1
#
_cell.length_a   1.000
_cell.length_b   1.000
_cell.length_c   1.000
_cell.angle_alpha   90.00
_cell.angle_beta   90.00
_cell.angle_gamma   90.00
#
_symmetry.space_group_name_H-M   'P 1'
#
loop_
_entity.id
_entity.type
_entity.pdbx_description
1 polymer ?
#
loop_
_entity_poly.entity_id
_entity_poly.type
_entity_poly.pdbx_seq_one_letter_code
_entity_poly.pdbx_strand_id
1 'polypeptide(L)'
;MSKQIRLIYASPGTFLYFPLPMVIHPKGNRGLDEWGVCECTNLFWLGGEAFVGGQNVLGVSSLDISEKRDETYADWGEEEIYVSVGIDGNGNLTWFLLNQEEYEKRKEMLH
;
A
#
# COMPACT_ATOMS: atom_id res chain seq x y z
N MET A 1 12.97 -6.37 -17.89
CA MET A 1 12.77 -4.92 -17.64
C MET A 1 12.60 -4.71 -16.14
N SER A 2 13.56 -4.08 -15.45
CA SER A 2 13.42 -3.78 -14.02
C SER A 2 12.41 -2.65 -13.84
N LYS A 3 11.17 -2.98 -13.42
CA LYS A 3 10.18 -1.97 -13.00
C LYS A 3 10.75 -1.26 -11.76
N GLN A 4 11.30 -0.05 -11.97
CA GLN A 4 11.81 0.85 -10.93
C GLN A 4 10.83 0.92 -9.75
N ILE A 5 11.35 0.77 -8.54
CA ILE A 5 10.64 1.16 -7.32
C ILE A 5 10.42 2.67 -7.44
N ARG A 6 9.17 3.10 -7.62
CA ARG A 6 8.83 4.52 -7.68
C ARG A 6 8.63 5.00 -6.25
N LEU A 7 9.49 5.89 -5.78
CA LEU A 7 9.22 6.70 -4.60
C LEU A 7 8.18 7.75 -4.98
N ILE A 8 7.14 7.87 -4.16
CA ILE A 8 6.03 8.80 -4.35
C ILE A 8 5.95 9.69 -3.12
N TYR A 9 6.03 11.00 -3.32
CA TYR A 9 5.71 11.96 -2.27
C TYR A 9 4.21 12.21 -2.22
N ALA A 10 3.61 12.18 -1.04
CA ALA A 10 2.20 12.48 -0.84
C ALA A 10 2.02 13.42 0.36
N SER A 11 1.38 14.58 0.15
CA SER A 11 1.09 15.51 1.25
C SER A 11 0.19 14.86 2.30
N PRO A 12 0.30 15.21 3.60
CA PRO A 12 -0.63 14.74 4.62
C PRO A 12 -2.10 14.93 4.21
N GLY A 13 -2.93 13.92 4.46
CA GLY A 13 -4.31 13.86 3.97
C GLY A 13 -4.47 13.37 2.51
N THR A 14 -3.38 13.13 1.79
CA THR A 14 -3.40 12.51 0.46
C THR A 14 -3.29 11.00 0.57
N PHE A 15 -4.16 10.29 -0.14
CA PHE A 15 -4.11 8.84 -0.26
C PHE A 15 -3.54 8.41 -1.60
N LEU A 16 -2.60 7.46 -1.56
CA LEU A 16 -2.05 6.76 -2.70
C LEU A 16 -2.76 5.41 -2.87
N TYR A 17 -2.93 4.98 -4.11
CA TYR A 17 -3.61 3.75 -4.45
C TYR A 17 -2.66 2.80 -5.18
N PHE A 18 -2.51 1.58 -4.67
CA PHE A 18 -1.73 0.51 -5.27
C PHE A 18 -2.66 -0.64 -5.66
N PRO A 19 -2.61 -1.17 -6.89
CA PRO A 19 -3.30 -2.41 -7.22
C PRO A 19 -2.83 -3.53 -6.29
N LEU A 20 -3.75 -4.29 -5.71
CA LEU A 20 -3.43 -5.34 -4.74
C LEU A 20 -2.36 -6.32 -5.25
N PRO A 21 -2.39 -6.82 -6.50
CA PRO A 21 -1.38 -7.75 -6.98
C PRO A 21 0.05 -7.18 -6.96
N MET A 22 0.21 -5.86 -7.05
CA MET A 22 1.54 -5.25 -6.94
C MET A 22 2.10 -5.28 -5.52
N VAL A 23 1.22 -5.39 -4.53
CA VAL A 23 1.58 -5.40 -3.12
C VAL A 23 1.78 -6.83 -2.64
N ILE A 24 0.81 -7.73 -2.87
CA ILE A 24 0.84 -9.10 -2.32
C ILE A 24 1.65 -10.11 -3.13
N HIS A 25 2.17 -9.75 -4.30
CA HIS A 25 3.12 -10.57 -5.05
C HIS A 25 4.51 -9.95 -5.00
N PRO A 26 5.28 -10.20 -3.91
CA PRO A 26 6.60 -9.61 -3.71
C PRO A 26 7.55 -9.94 -4.86
N LYS A 27 8.44 -8.99 -5.16
CA LYS A 27 9.50 -9.22 -6.15
C LYS A 27 10.68 -9.94 -5.50
N GLY A 28 11.15 -11.02 -6.12
CA GLY A 28 12.29 -11.80 -5.62
C GLY A 28 11.87 -12.86 -4.60
N ASN A 29 12.79 -13.25 -3.71
CA ASN A 29 12.57 -14.34 -2.73
C ASN A 29 12.10 -13.82 -1.36
N ARG A 30 11.40 -12.68 -1.31
CA ARG A 30 10.95 -12.10 -0.03
C ARG A 30 9.64 -12.72 0.43
N GLY A 31 9.48 -12.87 1.75
CA GLY A 31 8.22 -13.23 2.38
C GLY A 31 7.19 -12.09 2.30
N LEU A 32 5.92 -12.41 2.58
CA LEU A 32 4.84 -11.41 2.64
C LEU A 32 4.97 -10.48 3.85
N ASP A 33 5.59 -10.96 4.92
CA ASP A 33 5.93 -10.21 6.12
C ASP A 33 7.12 -9.25 5.91
N GLU A 34 7.97 -9.52 4.92
CA GLU A 34 9.18 -8.74 4.62
C GLU A 34 9.01 -7.78 3.43
N TRP A 35 7.81 -7.67 2.87
CA TRP A 35 7.49 -6.81 1.71
C TRP A 35 6.16 -6.12 1.92
N GLY A 36 6.03 -4.88 1.45
CA GLY A 36 4.76 -4.17 1.49
C GLY A 36 4.92 -2.69 1.18
N VAL A 37 4.13 -1.88 1.86
CA VAL A 37 4.16 -0.42 1.73
C VAL A 37 5.10 0.15 2.77
N CYS A 38 6.17 0.77 2.29
CA CYS A 38 7.07 1.54 3.13
C CYS A 38 6.67 3.02 3.17
N GLU A 39 6.92 3.66 4.32
CA GLU A 39 6.70 5.09 4.53
C GLU A 39 7.88 5.71 5.27
N CYS A 40 8.34 6.88 4.83
CA CYS A 40 9.29 7.70 5.56
C CYS A 40 9.12 9.18 5.24
N THR A 41 8.64 9.97 6.20
CA THR A 41 8.52 11.43 6.05
C THR A 41 7.70 11.82 4.82
N ASN A 42 6.52 11.22 4.65
CA ASN A 42 5.60 11.42 3.52
C ASN A 42 6.08 10.86 2.17
N LEU A 43 7.15 10.06 2.17
CA LEU A 43 7.59 9.30 1.00
C LEU A 43 7.10 7.87 1.11
N PHE A 44 6.46 7.38 0.05
CA PHE A 44 5.88 6.04 -0.03
C PHE A 44 6.51 5.25 -1.17
N TRP A 45 6.72 3.95 -0.95
CA TRP A 45 7.13 3.03 -2.01
C TRP A 45 6.73 1.59 -1.68
N LEU A 46 6.66 0.74 -2.71
CA LEU A 46 6.56 -0.71 -2.52
C LEU A 46 7.97 -1.29 -2.45
N GLY A 47 8.24 -2.00 -1.37
CA GLY A 47 9.59 -2.46 -1.08
C GLY A 47 9.63 -3.51 -0.01
N GLY A 48 10.84 -4.06 0.16
CA GLY A 48 11.11 -4.91 1.29
C GLY A 48 11.36 -4.11 2.56
N GLU A 49 11.40 -4.81 3.69
CA GLU A 49 11.81 -4.24 4.98
C GLU A 49 13.11 -3.43 4.85
N ALA A 50 13.11 -2.23 5.42
CA ALA A 50 14.21 -1.29 5.36
C ALA A 50 14.25 -0.45 6.64
N PHE A 51 15.43 0.07 6.98
CA PHE A 51 15.63 0.91 8.15
C PHE A 51 16.20 2.27 7.74
N VAL A 52 15.56 3.36 8.18
CA VAL A 52 16.01 4.74 7.96
C VAL A 52 16.13 5.41 9.32
N GLY A 53 17.30 5.96 9.65
CA GLY A 53 17.52 6.57 10.96
C GLY A 53 17.35 5.61 12.15
N GLY A 54 17.48 4.30 11.93
CA GLY A 54 17.27 3.27 12.95
C GLY A 54 15.80 2.84 13.16
N GLN A 55 14.86 3.41 12.40
CA GLN A 55 13.45 3.03 12.43
C GLN A 55 13.13 2.13 11.24
N ASN A 56 12.35 1.07 11.48
CA ASN A 56 11.78 0.26 10.41
C ASN A 56 10.75 1.11 9.66
N VAL A 57 10.93 1.26 8.35
CA VAL A 57 10.04 2.04 7.48
C VAL A 57 9.04 1.17 6.74
N LEU A 58 9.02 -0.15 6.95
CA LEU A 58 7.92 -1.01 6.49
C LEU A 58 6.69 -0.72 7.35
N GLY A 59 5.79 0.11 6.82
CA GLY A 59 4.62 0.58 7.55
C GLY A 59 3.46 -0.42 7.54
N VAL A 60 3.29 -1.13 6.43
CA VAL A 60 2.26 -2.18 6.27
C VAL A 60 2.85 -3.34 5.48
N SER A 61 2.82 -4.55 6.04
CA SER A 61 3.29 -5.74 5.34
C SER A 61 2.23 -6.26 4.37
N SER A 62 2.68 -7.05 3.39
CA SER A 62 1.79 -7.71 2.45
C SER A 62 1.02 -8.84 3.10
N LEU A 63 1.56 -9.39 4.19
CA LEU A 63 0.85 -10.34 5.04
C LEU A 63 -0.39 -9.68 5.65
N ASP A 64 -0.23 -8.53 6.31
CA ASP A 64 -1.36 -7.78 6.91
C ASP A 64 -2.43 -7.42 5.86
N ILE A 65 -1.97 -7.06 4.66
CA ILE A 65 -2.83 -6.70 3.53
C ILE A 65 -3.59 -7.93 3.00
N SER A 66 -2.91 -9.06 2.87
CA SER A 66 -3.51 -10.32 2.41
C SER A 66 -4.55 -10.82 3.41
N GLU A 67 -4.22 -10.82 4.70
CA GLU A 67 -5.14 -11.23 5.77
C GLU A 67 -6.40 -10.36 5.77
N LYS A 68 -6.25 -9.03 5.71
CA LYS A 68 -7.40 -8.11 5.63
C LYS A 68 -8.21 -8.29 4.35
N ARG A 69 -7.57 -8.63 3.23
CA ARG A 69 -8.27 -8.91 1.97
C ARG A 69 -9.13 -10.16 2.11
N ASP A 70 -8.61 -11.22 2.71
CA ASP A 70 -9.35 -12.45 2.92
C ASP A 70 -10.52 -12.24 3.89
N GLU A 71 -10.41 -11.31 4.84
CA GLU A 71 -11.53 -10.92 5.71
C GLU A 71 -12.59 -10.04 5.02
N THR A 72 -12.15 -9.09 4.18
CA THR A 72 -13.04 -8.02 3.66
C THR A 72 -13.64 -8.38 2.29
N TYR A 73 -12.88 -9.05 1.44
CA TYR A 73 -13.20 -9.29 0.03
C TYR A 73 -12.82 -10.73 -0.41
N ALA A 74 -13.12 -11.73 0.41
CA ALA A 74 -12.75 -13.14 0.18
C ALA A 74 -13.08 -13.66 -1.23
N ASP A 75 -14.23 -13.26 -1.76
CA ASP A 75 -14.78 -13.74 -3.04
C ASP A 75 -14.36 -12.90 -4.26
N TRP A 76 -13.59 -11.83 -4.06
CA TRP A 76 -13.21 -10.91 -5.14
C TRP A 76 -11.88 -11.27 -5.78
N GLY A 77 -11.76 -11.01 -7.09
CA GLY A 77 -10.48 -11.13 -7.78
C GLY A 77 -9.48 -10.10 -7.27
N GLU A 78 -8.21 -10.47 -7.12
CA GLU A 78 -7.18 -9.56 -6.63
C GLU A 78 -7.04 -8.30 -7.50
N GLU A 79 -7.22 -8.43 -8.82
CA GLU A 79 -7.16 -7.33 -9.80
C GLU A 79 -8.28 -6.29 -9.60
N GLU A 80 -9.31 -6.61 -8.82
CA GLU A 80 -10.43 -5.72 -8.52
C GLU A 80 -10.26 -4.98 -7.19
N ILE A 81 -9.11 -5.16 -6.52
CA ILE A 81 -8.84 -4.62 -5.19
C ILE A 81 -7.64 -3.68 -5.23
N TYR A 82 -7.74 -2.59 -4.50
CA TYR A 82 -6.69 -1.59 -4.32
C TYR A 82 -6.36 -1.42 -2.84
N VAL A 83 -5.07 -1.27 -2.55
CA VAL A 83 -4.57 -0.81 -1.26
C VAL A 83 -4.48 0.71 -1.30
N SER A 84 -5.26 1.38 -0.45
CA SER A 84 -5.19 2.82 -0.23
C SER A 84 -4.35 3.11 1.00
N VAL A 85 -3.32 3.94 0.88
CA VAL A 85 -2.42 4.31 1.98
C VAL A 85 -2.21 5.81 2.04
N GLY A 86 -2.04 6.37 3.24
CA GLY A 86 -1.75 7.80 3.40
C GLY A 86 -1.40 8.13 4.84
N ILE A 87 -1.16 9.42 5.09
CA ILE A 87 -0.97 9.96 6.46
C ILE A 87 -2.25 10.66 6.90
N ASP A 88 -2.76 10.31 8.07
CA ASP A 88 -3.93 10.95 8.68
C ASP A 88 -3.62 12.37 9.21
N GLY A 89 -4.64 13.08 9.69
CA GLY A 89 -4.48 14.44 10.24
C GLY A 89 -3.60 14.53 11.49
N ASN A 90 -3.25 13.40 12.11
CA ASN A 90 -2.38 13.31 13.28
C ASN A 90 -0.94 12.90 12.92
N GLY A 91 -0.64 12.66 11.65
CA GLY A 91 0.68 12.22 11.22
C GLY A 91 0.87 10.70 11.25
N ASN A 92 -0.18 9.91 11.47
CA ASN A 92 -0.07 8.45 11.50
C ASN A 92 -0.32 7.86 10.11
N LEU A 93 0.45 6.82 9.78
CA LEU A 93 0.16 5.98 8.63
C LEU A 93 -1.21 5.32 8.80
N THR A 94 -2.05 5.46 7.78
CA THR A 94 -3.37 4.84 7.71
C THR A 94 -3.56 4.16 6.36
N TRP A 95 -4.26 3.05 6.36
CA TRP A 95 -4.52 2.28 5.14
C TRP A 95 -5.83 1.49 5.20
N PHE A 96 -6.37 1.21 4.03
CA PHE A 96 -7.57 0.40 3.85
C PHE A 96 -7.60 -0.22 2.45
N LEU A 97 -8.48 -1.19 2.27
CA LEU A 97 -8.75 -1.79 0.97
C LEU A 97 -9.96 -1.11 0.34
N LEU A 98 -9.97 -1.06 -0.98
CA LEU A 98 -11.09 -0.63 -1.81
C LEU A 98 -11.30 -1.67 -2.89
N ASN A 99 -12.55 -1.94 -3.24
CA ASN A 99 -12.83 -2.58 -4.52
C ASN A 99 -12.79 -1.55 -5.68
N GLN A 100 -12.85 -2.05 -6.91
CA GLN A 100 -12.81 -1.24 -8.13
C GLN A 100 -13.88 -0.14 -8.16
N GLU A 101 -15.11 -0.43 -7.71
CA GLU A 101 -16.22 0.52 -7.73
C GLU A 101 -15.96 1.68 -6.75
N GLU A 102 -15.51 1.37 -5.54
CA GLU A 102 -15.17 2.37 -4.53
C GLU A 102 -13.96 3.21 -4.94
N TYR A 103 -12.97 2.59 -5.60
CA TYR A 103 -11.82 3.28 -6.15
C TYR A 103 -12.22 4.33 -7.20
N GLU A 104 -13.02 3.95 -8.20
CA GLU A 104 -13.44 4.88 -9.25
C GLU A 104 -14.31 6.02 -8.68
N LYS A 105 -15.24 5.72 -7.76
CA LYS A 105 -16.03 6.75 -7.05
C LYS A 105 -15.15 7.78 -6.36
N ARG A 106 -14.10 7.34 -5.67
CA ARG A 106 -13.17 8.25 -4.95
C ARG A 106 -12.31 9.07 -5.89
N LYS A 107 -11.93 8.51 -7.03
CA LYS A 107 -11.15 9.21 -8.06
C LYS A 107 -11.95 10.34 -8.71
N GLU A 108 -13.24 10.13 -8.94
CA GLU A 108 -14.17 11.15 -9.45
C GLU A 108 -14.35 12.32 -8.48
N MET A 109 -14.33 12.07 -7.16
CA MET A 109 -14.46 13.13 -6.15
C MET A 109 -13.22 14.03 -5.99
N LEU A 110 -12.08 13.62 -6.57
CA LEU A 110 -10.82 14.36 -6.51
C LEU A 110 -10.59 15.25 -7.74
N HIS A 111 -11.52 15.27 -8.70
CA HIS A 111 -11.54 16.13 -9.89
C HIS A 111 -12.62 17.20 -9.76
#